data_AF-A0A5B6WSU3-F1
#
_entry.id   AF-A0A5B6WSU3-F1
#
_cell.length_a   1.000
_cell.length_b   1.000
_cell.length_c   1.000
_cell.angle_alpha   90.00
_cell.angle_beta   90.00
_cell.angle_gamma   90.00
#
_symmetry.space_group_name_H-M   'P 1'
#
loop_
_entity.id
_entity.type
_entity.pdbx_description
1 polymer ?
#
loop_
_entity_poly.entity_id
_entity_poly.type
_entity_poly.pdbx_seq_one_letter_code
_entity_poly.pdbx_strand_id
1 'polypeptide(L)'
;MNQRSSNLLDEALGLDQIIEPWPLRGRVVAIEDQVETSGSFVLNHLLKRFLSPNSSNVTIFIAFSQPFSHYDRILRKLVAANGSSDYVLDFLHHCRTLTSEFDCSLITLNHEDIYSSEDRPTFLIQMEYLADILIKAEPLATGLATDMHGQLTVLNKGQNKVSNFLFKVKENVVECFYPGRSRD
;
A
#
# COMPACT_ATOMS: atom_id res chain seq x y z
N MET A 1 -25.57 -19.60 8.16
CA MET A 1 -25.42 -18.14 8.10
C MET A 1 -24.03 -17.82 8.62
N ASN A 2 -23.03 -17.70 7.73
CA ASN A 2 -21.66 -17.43 8.14
C ASN A 2 -21.52 -15.94 8.39
N GLN A 3 -21.51 -15.58 9.67
CA GLN A 3 -21.22 -14.24 10.15
C GLN A 3 -19.75 -13.96 9.81
N ARG A 4 -19.50 -13.39 8.61
CA ARG A 4 -18.19 -12.83 8.26
C ARG A 4 -17.93 -11.73 9.28
N SER A 5 -17.08 -12.00 10.26
CA SER A 5 -16.47 -10.96 11.10
C SER A 5 -15.89 -9.90 10.16
N SER A 6 -16.36 -8.64 10.26
CA SER A 6 -15.76 -7.51 9.54
C SER A 6 -14.26 -7.56 9.76
N ASN A 7 -13.50 -7.61 8.68
CA ASN A 7 -12.07 -7.46 8.76
C ASN A 7 -11.81 -5.95 8.88
N LEU A 8 -11.14 -5.51 9.94
CA LEU A 8 -10.88 -4.08 10.16
C LEU A 8 -10.15 -3.43 8.97
N LEU A 9 -9.35 -4.20 8.23
CA LEU A 9 -8.72 -3.73 7.00
C LEU A 9 -9.75 -3.47 5.90
N ASP A 10 -10.74 -4.35 5.75
CA ASP A 10 -11.84 -4.13 4.78
C ASP A 10 -12.71 -2.95 5.20
N GLU A 11 -12.97 -2.75 6.49
CA GLU A 11 -13.68 -1.58 7.01
C GLU A 11 -12.92 -0.28 6.72
N ALA A 12 -11.61 -0.27 6.98
CA ALA A 12 -10.75 0.90 6.75
C ALA A 12 -10.66 1.28 5.26
N LEU A 13 -10.73 0.28 4.37
CA LEU A 13 -10.72 0.45 2.93
C LEU A 13 -12.13 0.66 2.33
N GLY A 14 -13.19 0.49 3.12
CA GLY A 14 -14.58 0.56 2.66
C GLY A 14 -15.03 -0.64 1.81
N LEU A 15 -14.34 -1.78 1.91
CA LEU A 15 -14.60 -3.02 1.17
C LEU A 15 -15.67 -3.93 1.82
N ASP A 16 -16.12 -3.59 3.03
CA ASP A 16 -17.13 -4.38 3.76
C ASP A 16 -18.53 -4.32 3.13
N GLN A 17 -18.80 -3.28 2.34
CA GLN A 17 -20.05 -3.12 1.62
C GLN A 17 -19.85 -3.51 0.16
N ILE A 18 -20.75 -4.35 -0.38
CA ILE A 18 -20.80 -4.64 -1.82
C ILE A 18 -21.43 -3.41 -2.48
N ILE A 19 -20.65 -2.34 -2.63
CA ILE A 19 -21.05 -1.12 -3.34
C ILE A 19 -20.50 -1.24 -4.76
N GLU A 20 -21.39 -1.08 -5.74
CA GLU A 20 -21.03 -0.80 -7.11
C GLU A 20 -21.10 0.72 -7.33
N PRO A 21 -20.05 1.36 -7.89
CA PRO A 21 -18.80 0.76 -8.37
C PRO A 21 -17.83 0.35 -7.24
N TRP A 22 -16.96 -0.63 -7.53
CA TRP A 22 -15.92 -1.12 -6.60
C TRP A 22 -15.20 0.04 -5.89
N PRO A 23 -15.03 0.01 -4.55
CA PRO A 23 -14.54 1.16 -3.78
C PRO A 23 -13.16 1.69 -4.20
N LEU A 24 -12.31 0.85 -4.79
CA LEU A 24 -10.97 1.22 -5.25
C LEU A 24 -10.90 1.57 -6.75
N ARG A 25 -12.02 1.56 -7.47
CA ARG A 25 -12.07 1.90 -8.90
C ARG A 25 -11.55 3.33 -9.13
N GLY A 26 -10.63 3.49 -10.08
CA GLY A 26 -9.99 4.78 -10.37
C GLY A 26 -9.06 5.30 -9.27
N ARG A 27 -8.73 4.48 -8.25
CA ARG A 27 -7.91 4.92 -7.10
C ARG A 27 -6.48 4.40 -7.15
N VAL A 28 -5.57 5.21 -6.63
CA VAL A 28 -4.20 4.82 -6.32
C VAL A 28 -4.10 4.46 -4.83
N VAL A 29 -3.61 3.26 -4.56
CA VAL A 29 -3.34 2.75 -3.21
C VAL A 29 -1.83 2.57 -3.08
N ALA A 30 -1.20 3.33 -2.18
CA ALA A 30 0.21 3.16 -1.85
C ALA A 30 0.33 2.37 -0.55
N ILE A 31 1.08 1.27 -0.60
CA ILE A 31 1.49 0.47 0.54
C ILE A 31 2.97 0.77 0.80
N GLU A 32 3.27 1.15 2.03
CA GLU A 32 4.62 1.32 2.52
C GLU A 32 4.85 0.34 3.66
N ASP A 33 6.00 -0.33 3.61
CA ASP A 33 6.39 -1.27 4.63
C ASP A 33 7.88 -1.12 4.97
N GLN A 34 8.36 -1.91 5.92
CA GLN A 34 9.77 -1.96 6.30
C GLN A 34 10.28 -3.39 6.15
N VAL A 35 11.60 -3.58 6.06
CA VAL A 35 12.20 -4.91 5.93
C VAL A 35 11.81 -5.81 7.11
N GLU A 36 11.74 -5.25 8.32
CA GLU A 36 11.32 -5.98 9.54
C GLU A 36 9.83 -6.32 9.52
N THR A 37 9.00 -5.47 8.91
CA THR A 37 7.54 -5.57 8.95
C THR A 37 6.95 -5.46 7.55
N SER A 38 6.79 -6.60 6.87
CA SER A 38 6.32 -6.62 5.48
C SER A 38 4.83 -6.28 5.35
N GLY A 39 4.49 -5.41 4.39
CA GLY A 39 3.13 -5.07 3.96
C GLY A 39 2.59 -5.98 2.86
N SER A 40 3.34 -7.01 2.46
CA SER A 40 2.93 -7.98 1.42
C SER A 40 1.61 -8.68 1.74
N PHE A 41 1.26 -8.82 3.01
CA PHE A 41 -0.03 -9.36 3.43
C PHE A 41 -1.21 -8.49 3.00
N VAL A 42 -1.03 -7.16 2.97
CA VAL A 42 -2.06 -6.20 2.50
C VAL A 42 -2.26 -6.38 1.01
N LEU A 43 -1.16 -6.47 0.25
CA LEU A 43 -1.21 -6.75 -1.18
C LEU A 43 -1.92 -8.07 -1.45
N ASN A 44 -1.56 -9.15 -0.73
CA ASN A 44 -2.22 -10.45 -0.85
C ASN A 44 -3.72 -10.39 -0.50
N HIS A 45 -4.09 -9.65 0.54
CA HIS A 45 -5.49 -9.44 0.93
C HIS A 45 -6.29 -8.75 -0.19
N LEU A 46 -5.74 -7.67 -0.75
CA LEU A 46 -6.33 -6.96 -1.89
C LEU A 46 -6.46 -7.89 -3.11
N LEU A 47 -5.44 -8.68 -3.43
CA LEU A 47 -5.46 -9.62 -4.55
C LEU A 47 -6.56 -10.68 -4.40
N LYS A 48 -6.74 -11.24 -3.20
CA LYS A 48 -7.84 -12.18 -2.92
C LYS A 48 -9.21 -11.55 -3.17
N ARG A 49 -9.35 -10.23 -2.97
CA ARG A 49 -10.57 -9.47 -3.28
C ARG A 49 -10.73 -9.24 -4.78
N PHE A 50 -9.67 -8.83 -5.49
CA PHE A 50 -9.69 -8.58 -6.94
C PHE A 50 -9.84 -9.84 -7.79
N LEU A 51 -9.41 -10.99 -7.29
CA LEU A 51 -9.49 -12.29 -7.98
C LEU A 51 -10.64 -13.16 -7.48
N SER A 52 -11.56 -12.59 -6.68
CA SER A 52 -12.70 -13.35 -6.19
C SER A 52 -13.58 -13.84 -7.38
N PRO A 53 -14.27 -14.98 -7.28
CA PRO A 53 -14.99 -15.58 -8.42
C PRO A 53 -16.06 -14.68 -9.06
N ASN A 54 -16.49 -13.64 -8.34
CA ASN A 54 -17.53 -12.71 -8.78
C ASN A 54 -16.97 -11.41 -9.37
N SER A 55 -15.65 -11.26 -9.49
CA SER A 55 -15.02 -10.08 -10.10
C SER A 55 -14.51 -10.39 -11.50
N SER A 56 -14.82 -9.51 -12.46
CA SER A 56 -14.29 -9.54 -13.82
C SER A 56 -12.99 -8.75 -13.98
N ASN A 57 -12.26 -8.53 -12.87
CA ASN A 57 -11.07 -7.69 -12.87
C ASN A 57 -9.88 -8.42 -13.49
N VAL A 58 -9.13 -7.72 -14.33
CA VAL A 58 -7.81 -8.17 -14.81
C VAL A 58 -6.76 -7.55 -13.91
N THR A 59 -5.95 -8.39 -13.27
CA THR A 59 -4.84 -7.94 -12.41
C THR A 59 -3.53 -8.09 -13.15
N ILE A 60 -2.77 -7.00 -13.26
CA ILE A 60 -1.43 -6.97 -13.86
C ILE A 60 -0.41 -6.75 -12.74
N PHE A 61 0.61 -7.60 -12.69
CA PHE A 61 1.71 -7.46 -11.75
C PHE A 61 2.92 -6.83 -12.44
N ILE A 62 3.47 -5.79 -11.82
CA ILE A 62 4.71 -5.15 -12.23
C ILE A 62 5.64 -5.19 -11.03
N ALA A 63 6.80 -5.82 -11.20
CA ALA A 63 7.86 -5.84 -10.19
C ALA A 63 9.15 -5.29 -10.82
N PHE A 64 9.82 -4.41 -10.08
CA PHE A 64 11.10 -3.86 -10.48
C PHE A 64 12.25 -4.74 -10.00
N SER A 65 13.33 -4.82 -10.77
CA SER A 65 14.52 -5.60 -10.39
C SER A 65 15.37 -4.93 -9.31
N GLN A 66 15.21 -3.62 -9.12
CA GLN A 66 15.87 -2.81 -8.11
C GLN A 66 14.91 -1.73 -7.57
N PRO A 67 15.18 -1.13 -6.40
CA PRO A 67 14.38 -0.03 -5.87
C PRO A 67 14.44 1.23 -6.75
N PHE A 68 13.45 2.12 -6.65
CA PHE A 68 13.41 3.35 -7.46
C PHE A 68 14.65 4.24 -7.31
N SER A 69 15.24 4.32 -6.11
CA SER A 69 16.50 5.04 -5.85
C SER A 69 17.68 4.53 -6.69
N HIS A 70 17.70 3.23 -7.01
CA HIS A 70 18.73 2.65 -7.85
C HIS A 70 18.60 3.16 -9.28
N TYR A 71 17.39 3.14 -9.85
CA TYR A 71 17.15 3.64 -11.20
C TYR A 71 17.37 5.14 -11.28
N ASP A 72 16.89 5.90 -10.30
CA ASP A 72 17.12 7.35 -10.20
C ASP A 72 18.62 7.67 -10.19
N ARG A 73 19.44 6.91 -9.43
CA ARG A 73 20.91 7.05 -9.44
C ARG A 73 21.53 6.71 -10.79
N ILE A 74 21.07 5.66 -11.48
CA ILE A 74 21.57 5.30 -12.81
C ILE A 74 21.19 6.38 -13.83
N LEU A 75 19.93 6.81 -13.83
CA LEU A 75 19.41 7.81 -14.73
C LEU A 75 20.12 9.14 -14.53
N ARG A 76 20.31 9.62 -13.30
CA ARG A 76 21.10 10.83 -13.02
C ARG A 76 22.51 10.77 -13.62
N LYS A 77 23.18 9.61 -13.59
CA LYS A 77 24.50 9.44 -14.22
C LYS A 77 24.45 9.50 -15.75
N LEU A 78 23.41 8.92 -16.37
CA LEU A 78 23.21 8.97 -17.81
C LEU A 78 22.78 10.36 -18.31
N VAL A 79 21.99 11.05 -17.50
CA VAL A 79 21.31 12.31 -17.81
C VAL A 79 22.17 13.54 -17.50
N ALA A 80 23.19 13.43 -16.65
CA ALA A 80 24.23 14.45 -16.48
C ALA A 80 24.93 14.86 -17.80
N ALA A 81 24.74 14.09 -18.88
CA ALA A 81 25.18 14.42 -20.23
C ALA A 81 24.18 15.26 -21.05
N ASN A 82 22.89 15.34 -20.70
CA ASN A 82 21.86 16.09 -21.46
C ASN A 82 20.54 16.32 -20.67
N GLY A 83 20.44 17.40 -19.88
CA GLY A 83 19.17 18.00 -19.35
C GLY A 83 18.37 17.21 -18.29
N SER A 84 17.76 17.89 -17.30
CA SER A 84 17.00 17.25 -16.20
C SER A 84 15.67 16.62 -16.67
N SER A 85 15.47 15.33 -16.38
CA SER A 85 14.17 14.62 -16.48
C SER A 85 14.07 13.65 -15.31
N ASP A 86 12.95 13.67 -14.58
CA ASP A 86 12.70 12.74 -13.48
C ASP A 86 11.78 11.61 -13.97
N TYR A 87 12.39 10.65 -14.69
CA TYR A 87 11.66 9.55 -15.33
C TYR A 87 10.85 8.70 -14.36
N VAL A 88 11.26 8.61 -13.09
CA VAL A 88 10.50 7.87 -12.07
C VAL A 88 9.20 8.58 -11.79
N LEU A 89 9.24 9.91 -11.61
CA LEU A 89 8.03 10.70 -11.42
C LEU A 89 7.16 10.73 -12.67
N ASP A 90 7.76 10.86 -13.86
CA ASP A 90 7.03 10.82 -15.13
C ASP A 90 6.28 9.49 -15.28
N PHE A 91 6.92 8.37 -14.92
CA PHE A 91 6.29 7.06 -14.88
C PHE A 91 5.09 7.03 -13.91
N LEU A 92 5.24 7.56 -12.69
CA LEU A 92 4.16 7.61 -11.70
C LEU A 92 2.98 8.47 -12.17
N HIS A 93 3.25 9.63 -12.75
CA HIS A 93 2.23 10.50 -13.34
C HIS A 93 1.51 9.81 -14.50
N HIS A 94 2.24 9.09 -15.34
CA HIS A 94 1.65 8.31 -16.42
C HIS A 94 0.73 7.20 -15.87
N CYS A 95 1.19 6.44 -14.86
CA CYS A 95 0.36 5.44 -14.20
C CYS A 95 -0.91 6.05 -13.57
N ARG A 96 -0.83 7.21 -12.91
CA ARG A 96 -2.00 7.93 -12.37
C ARG A 96 -2.97 8.37 -13.46
N THR A 97 -2.44 8.84 -14.60
CA THR A 97 -3.25 9.23 -15.76
C THR A 97 -4.02 8.03 -16.29
N LEU A 98 -3.34 6.91 -16.53
CA LEU A 98 -3.96 5.65 -16.97
C LEU A 98 -5.00 5.13 -15.96
N THR A 99 -4.70 5.25 -14.66
CA THR A 99 -5.64 4.89 -13.58
C THR A 99 -6.96 5.64 -13.72
N SER A 100 -6.89 6.93 -14.06
CA SER A 100 -8.06 7.79 -14.21
C SER A 100 -8.77 7.57 -15.55
N GLU A 101 -8.01 7.35 -16.63
CA GLU A 101 -8.55 7.17 -17.99
C GLU A 101 -9.28 5.83 -18.17
N PHE A 102 -8.72 4.76 -17.60
CA PHE A 102 -9.25 3.40 -17.74
C PHE A 102 -10.06 2.92 -16.54
N ASP A 103 -10.33 3.80 -15.57
CA ASP A 103 -11.01 3.48 -14.31
C ASP A 103 -10.38 2.30 -13.55
N CYS A 104 -9.09 2.02 -13.75
CA CYS A 104 -8.41 0.91 -13.09
C CYS A 104 -7.92 1.30 -11.69
N SER A 105 -7.44 0.33 -10.91
CA SER A 105 -6.83 0.58 -9.61
C SER A 105 -5.32 0.38 -9.73
N LEU A 106 -4.53 1.33 -9.26
CA LEU A 106 -3.07 1.19 -9.15
C LEU A 106 -2.71 0.92 -7.70
N ILE A 107 -2.04 -0.20 -7.45
CA ILE A 107 -1.58 -0.58 -6.11
C ILE A 107 -0.07 -0.71 -6.17
N THR A 108 0.61 -0.04 -5.24
CA THR A 108 2.07 -0.03 -5.17
C THR A 108 2.52 -0.49 -3.81
N LEU A 109 3.62 -1.23 -3.74
CA LEU A 109 4.26 -1.63 -2.48
C LEU A 109 5.72 -1.16 -2.53
N ASN A 110 6.11 -0.35 -1.55
CA ASN A 110 7.45 0.18 -1.43
C ASN A 110 8.00 -0.03 -0.02
N HIS A 111 9.24 -0.49 0.10
CA HIS A 111 9.93 -0.51 1.40
C HIS A 111 10.47 0.89 1.72
N GLU A 112 10.12 1.47 2.86
CA GLU A 112 10.56 2.81 3.25
C GLU A 112 12.03 2.84 3.70
N ASP A 113 12.52 1.77 4.31
CA ASP A 113 13.81 1.68 5.01
C ASP A 113 14.98 1.18 4.13
N ILE A 114 14.72 0.76 2.90
CA ILE A 114 15.77 0.33 1.95
C ILE A 114 16.49 1.52 1.27
N TYR A 115 16.05 2.74 1.55
CA TYR A 115 16.61 3.95 0.98
C TYR A 115 17.70 4.50 1.90
N SER A 116 18.93 4.56 1.39
CA SER A 116 20.13 4.91 2.16
C SER A 116 20.29 6.41 2.46
N SER A 117 19.27 7.24 2.24
CA SER A 117 19.32 8.69 2.48
C SER A 117 18.74 9.03 3.85
N GLU A 118 19.33 10.00 4.56
CA GLU A 118 18.77 10.52 5.81
C GLU A 118 17.38 11.17 5.57
N ASP A 119 17.19 11.73 4.37
CA ASP A 119 15.91 12.27 3.93
C ASP A 119 15.06 11.23 3.20
N ARG A 120 13.74 11.34 3.35
CA ARG A 120 12.77 10.50 2.64
C ARG A 120 12.86 10.77 1.13
N PRO A 121 13.02 9.74 0.29
CA PRO A 121 13.13 9.90 -1.16
C PRO A 121 11.97 10.69 -1.77
N THR A 122 12.28 11.59 -2.72
CA THR A 122 11.28 12.39 -3.45
C THR A 122 10.16 11.53 -4.03
N PHE A 123 10.49 10.36 -4.60
CA PHE A 123 9.49 9.49 -5.19
C PHE A 123 8.50 8.95 -4.15
N LEU A 124 8.91 8.63 -2.92
CA LEU A 124 7.98 8.20 -1.85
C LEU A 124 7.03 9.36 -1.49
N ILE A 125 7.57 10.57 -1.36
CA ILE A 125 6.77 11.77 -1.08
C ILE A 125 5.72 11.98 -2.20
N GLN A 126 6.12 11.78 -3.46
CA GLN A 126 5.21 11.93 -4.59
C GLN A 126 4.17 10.80 -4.69
N MET A 127 4.56 9.55 -4.43
CA MET A 127 3.60 8.44 -4.35
C MET A 127 2.60 8.66 -3.23
N GLU A 128 3.08 9.07 -2.05
CA GLU A 128 2.23 9.45 -0.93
C GLU A 128 1.28 10.58 -1.35
N TYR A 129 1.75 11.62 -2.03
CA TYR A 129 0.90 12.72 -2.52
C TYR A 129 -0.17 12.25 -3.53
N LEU A 130 0.22 11.43 -4.51
CA LEU A 130 -0.65 10.93 -5.58
C LEU A 130 -1.65 9.85 -5.10
N ALA A 131 -1.32 9.15 -4.03
CA ALA A 131 -2.17 8.10 -3.48
C ALA A 131 -3.47 8.66 -2.91
N ASP A 132 -4.60 8.03 -3.24
CA ASP A 132 -5.90 8.29 -2.63
C ASP A 132 -6.00 7.59 -1.26
N ILE A 133 -5.30 6.46 -1.13
CA ILE A 133 -5.20 5.67 0.09
C ILE A 133 -3.73 5.34 0.34
N LEU A 134 -3.23 5.67 1.53
CA LEU A 134 -1.89 5.30 2.00
C LEU A 134 -2.01 4.28 3.13
N ILE A 135 -1.28 3.18 3.02
CA ILE A 135 -1.24 2.11 4.01
C ILE A 135 0.20 1.94 4.47
N LYS A 136 0.49 2.15 5.75
CA LYS A 136 1.83 2.00 6.33
C LYS A 136 1.87 0.81 7.28
N ALA A 137 2.73 -0.17 7.00
CA ALA A 137 3.02 -1.30 7.87
C ALA A 137 4.35 -1.05 8.60
N GLU A 138 4.29 -0.89 9.92
CA GLU A 138 5.42 -0.47 10.74
C GLU A 138 5.63 -1.41 11.93
N PRO A 139 6.87 -1.60 12.41
CA PRO A 139 7.15 -2.31 13.64
C PRO A 139 6.62 -1.55 14.85
N LEU A 140 6.47 -2.25 15.99
CA LEU A 140 6.02 -1.62 17.23
C LEU A 140 7.19 -0.90 17.93
N ALA A 141 6.99 0.38 18.27
CA ALA A 141 8.00 1.23 18.91
C ALA A 141 8.40 0.78 20.35
N THR A 142 7.59 -0.06 21.00
CA THR A 142 7.84 -0.56 22.36
C THR A 142 7.89 -2.08 22.36
N GLY A 143 8.92 -2.63 23.01
CA GLY A 143 9.37 -4.02 22.86
C GLY A 143 8.31 -5.11 23.03
N LEU A 144 8.49 -6.17 22.21
CA LEU A 144 8.02 -7.55 22.38
C LEU A 144 6.68 -7.71 23.11
N ALA A 145 5.60 -7.19 22.52
CA ALA A 145 4.34 -7.91 22.65
C ALA A 145 4.52 -9.22 21.88
N THR A 146 4.74 -10.33 22.58
CA THR A 146 5.01 -11.67 22.00
C THR A 146 3.98 -12.16 20.99
N ASP A 147 2.84 -11.48 20.89
CA ASP A 147 1.71 -11.87 20.06
C ASP A 147 1.42 -10.97 18.85
N MET A 148 2.02 -9.79 18.73
CA MET A 148 1.71 -8.82 17.65
C MET A 148 2.93 -8.61 16.74
N HIS A 149 2.70 -8.62 15.42
CA HIS A 149 3.78 -8.52 14.44
C HIS A 149 4.11 -7.07 14.06
N GLY A 150 3.17 -6.15 14.23
CA GLY A 150 3.35 -4.75 13.87
C GLY A 150 2.08 -3.94 14.04
N GLN A 151 2.14 -2.70 13.56
CA GLN A 151 0.99 -1.80 13.42
C GLN A 151 0.74 -1.49 11.94
N LEU A 152 -0.52 -1.29 11.59
CA LEU A 152 -0.96 -0.85 10.28
C LEU A 152 -1.74 0.44 10.42
N THR A 153 -1.33 1.45 9.64
CA THR A 153 -2.00 2.74 9.53
C THR A 153 -2.62 2.84 8.15
N VAL A 154 -3.93 3.09 8.07
CA VAL A 154 -4.66 3.32 6.81
C VAL A 154 -5.16 4.76 6.78
N LEU A 155 -4.60 5.57 5.88
CA LEU A 155 -5.03 6.93 5.60
C LEU A 155 -5.86 6.93 4.30
N ASN A 156 -7.15 7.21 4.42
CA ASN A 156 -8.06 7.38 3.28
C ASN A 156 -8.32 8.87 3.08
N LYS A 157 -7.68 9.46 2.06
CA LYS A 157 -7.77 10.91 1.82
C LYS A 157 -9.15 11.36 1.38
N GLY A 158 -9.82 10.54 0.56
CA GLY A 158 -11.18 10.86 0.07
C GLY A 158 -12.23 10.91 1.19
N GLN A 159 -12.00 10.17 2.29
CA GLN A 159 -12.89 10.16 3.46
C GLN A 159 -12.36 11.00 4.62
N ASN A 160 -11.16 11.59 4.50
CA ASN A 160 -10.42 12.21 5.59
C ASN A 160 -10.38 11.33 6.87
N LYS A 161 -10.23 10.01 6.67
CA LYS A 161 -10.26 9.00 7.73
C LYS A 161 -8.88 8.39 7.91
N VAL A 162 -8.41 8.35 9.16
CA VAL A 162 -7.21 7.62 9.56
C VAL A 162 -7.64 6.48 10.47
N SER A 163 -7.21 5.26 10.16
CA SER A 163 -7.50 4.05 10.94
C SER A 163 -6.20 3.37 11.33
N ASN A 164 -5.98 3.17 12.62
CA ASN A 164 -4.77 2.54 13.15
C ASN A 164 -5.15 1.24 13.86
N PHE A 165 -4.43 0.16 13.55
CA PHE A 165 -4.66 -1.14 14.15
C PHE A 165 -3.36 -1.91 14.31
N LEU A 166 -3.30 -2.77 15.32
CA LEU A 166 -2.26 -3.78 15.47
C LEU A 166 -2.60 -4.94 14.55
N PHE A 167 -1.58 -5.62 14.01
CA PHE A 167 -1.83 -6.82 13.22
C PHE A 167 -1.00 -8.01 13.67
N LYS A 168 -1.59 -9.20 13.50
CA LYS A 168 -0.95 -10.49 13.66
C LYS A 168 -1.13 -11.27 12.37
N VAL A 169 -0.02 -11.60 11.71
CA VAL A 169 -0.03 -12.48 10.55
C VAL A 169 -0.06 -13.93 11.06
N LYS A 170 -1.07 -14.69 10.63
CA LYS A 170 -1.11 -16.15 10.74
C LYS A 170 -0.93 -16.75 9.34
N GLU A 171 -0.76 -18.06 9.25
CA GLU A 171 -0.43 -18.77 8.00
C GLU A 171 -1.18 -18.27 6.75
N ASN A 172 -2.51 -18.06 6.84
CA ASN A 172 -3.34 -17.63 5.71
C ASN A 172 -4.28 -16.46 6.00
N VAL A 173 -4.24 -15.92 7.22
CA VAL A 173 -5.17 -14.92 7.72
C VAL A 173 -4.40 -13.84 8.46
N VAL A 174 -4.78 -12.59 8.22
CA VAL A 174 -4.28 -11.45 8.98
C VAL A 174 -5.38 -11.03 9.94
N GLU A 175 -5.06 -11.02 11.23
CA GLU A 175 -5.96 -10.52 12.26
C GLU A 175 -5.54 -9.10 12.63
N CYS A 176 -6.48 -8.18 12.52
CA CYS A 176 -6.30 -6.78 12.90
C CYS A 176 -7.03 -6.50 14.21
N PHE A 177 -6.45 -5.68 15.08
CA PHE A 177 -6.96 -5.36 16.41
C PHE A 177 -6.84 -3.87 16.68
N TYR A 178 -7.82 -3.28 17.37
CA TYR A 178 -7.68 -1.91 17.86
C TYR A 178 -6.66 -1.86 19.01
N PRO A 179 -5.77 -0.85 19.06
CA PRO A 179 -4.86 -0.65 20.18
C PRO A 179 -5.66 -0.49 21.49
N GLY A 180 -5.25 -1.19 22.56
CA GLY A 180 -5.88 -1.07 23.88
C GLY A 180 -7.09 -1.97 24.15
N ARG A 181 -7.52 -2.82 23.21
CA ARG A 181 -8.44 -3.93 23.50
C ARG A 181 -7.64 -5.22 23.70
N SER A 182 -7.28 -5.52 24.94
CA SER A 182 -6.96 -6.90 25.33
C SER A 182 -8.23 -7.73 25.17
N ARG A 183 -8.13 -8.93 24.59
CA ARG A 183 -9.19 -9.93 24.73
C ARG A 183 -9.18 -10.36 26.20
N ASP A 184 -10.27 -10.08 26.91
CA ASP A 184 -10.65 -10.89 28.07
C ASP A 184 -11.15 -12.27 27.58
#